data_AF-A0A7C4TV09-F1
#
_entry.id   AF-A0A7C4TV09-F1
#
_cell.length_a   1.000
_cell.length_b   1.000
_cell.length_c   1.000
_cell.angle_alpha   90.00
_cell.angle_beta   90.00
_cell.angle_gamma   90.00
#
_symmetry.space_group_name_H-M   'P 1'
#
loop_
_entity.id
_entity.type
_entity.pdbx_description
1 polymer ?
#
loop_
_entity_poly.entity_id
_entity_poly.type
_entity_poly.pdbx_seq_one_letter_code
_entity_poly.pdbx_strand_id
1 'polypeptide(L)'
;MANEMGLPYKIAENHAVISAIGAALAMVSDTIEKNCPNPKEEDIVFIKKIAEDSVLKMGAVKETIETRVEIDRQKNILRATACGTTEFRKKDLAVKETTFEEKLNLAAANMELNKDFVKQVYDGDIYKVWVGEKTIKGLFGFLNKRRKLIAIMDREGIIRFSFSNGKVFLSKISSLLDDLKKIFDDYTTYGDAGPKIPKTYIVTNTKIIDLSGVFNKEQAIAFVNTEIYNWRSDELVAIIIEN
;
A
#
# COMPACT_ATOMS: atom_id res chain seq x y z
N MET A 1 14.75 -28.10 6.66
CA MET A 1 15.15 -26.69 6.44
C MET A 1 14.52 -25.71 7.44
N ALA A 2 13.23 -25.34 7.38
CA ALA A 2 12.67 -24.35 8.33
C ALA A 2 12.76 -24.78 9.81
N ASN A 3 12.48 -26.06 10.09
CA ASN A 3 12.65 -26.65 11.43
C ASN A 3 14.12 -26.65 11.90
N GLU A 4 15.07 -26.89 10.99
CA GLU A 4 16.51 -26.88 11.28
C GLU A 4 17.05 -25.45 11.49
N MET A 5 16.35 -24.44 10.95
CA MET A 5 16.69 -23.02 11.10
C MET A 5 15.94 -22.34 12.25
N GLY A 6 15.10 -23.08 13.00
CA GLY A 6 14.28 -22.53 14.08
C GLY A 6 13.22 -21.52 13.63
N LEU A 7 12.82 -21.56 12.35
CA LEU A 7 11.82 -20.65 11.79
C LEU A 7 10.41 -21.23 11.94
N PRO A 8 9.39 -20.40 12.23
CA PRO A 8 8.01 -20.86 12.22
C PRO A 8 7.62 -21.36 10.83
N TYR A 9 6.96 -22.51 10.76
CA TYR A 9 6.50 -23.10 9.51
C TYR A 9 5.16 -23.80 9.68
N LYS A 10 4.41 -23.89 8.58
CA LYS A 10 3.16 -24.66 8.50
C LYS A 10 3.11 -25.32 7.12
N ILE A 11 2.77 -26.61 7.09
CA ILE A 11 2.47 -27.31 5.84
C ILE A 11 0.99 -27.10 5.56
N ALA A 12 0.65 -26.62 4.36
CA ALA A 12 -0.73 -26.47 3.94
C ALA A 12 -1.38 -27.86 3.76
N GLU A 13 -2.60 -28.04 4.27
CA GLU A 13 -3.32 -29.32 4.20
C GLU A 13 -3.47 -29.83 2.75
N ASN A 14 -3.70 -28.92 1.81
CA ASN A 14 -3.90 -29.23 0.38
C ASN A 14 -2.65 -28.94 -0.46
N HIS A 15 -1.44 -29.25 0.05
CA HIS A 15 -0.18 -28.88 -0.63
C HIS A 15 -0.06 -29.43 -2.06
N ALA A 16 -0.68 -30.60 -2.34
CA ALA A 16 -0.62 -31.27 -3.63
C ALA A 16 -1.34 -30.51 -4.77
N VAL A 17 -2.25 -29.59 -4.44
CA VAL A 17 -3.05 -28.83 -5.43
C VAL A 17 -2.74 -27.33 -5.42
N ILE A 18 -1.72 -26.88 -4.68
CA ILE A 18 -1.34 -25.46 -4.61
C ILE A 18 -1.07 -24.86 -6.01
N SER A 19 -0.41 -25.60 -6.90
CA SER A 19 -0.15 -25.12 -8.26
C SER A 19 -1.43 -24.96 -9.09
N ALA A 20 -2.39 -25.87 -8.94
CA ALA A 20 -3.68 -25.79 -9.60
C ALA A 20 -4.52 -24.63 -9.05
N ILE A 21 -4.51 -24.44 -7.71
CA ILE A 21 -5.11 -23.28 -7.05
C ILE A 21 -4.46 -21.98 -7.54
N GLY A 22 -3.12 -21.92 -7.63
CA GLY A 22 -2.40 -20.74 -8.10
C GLY A 22 -2.76 -20.36 -9.54
N ALA A 23 -2.90 -21.35 -10.43
CA ALA A 23 -3.37 -21.14 -11.80
C ALA A 23 -4.84 -20.69 -11.84
N ALA A 24 -5.70 -21.25 -10.98
CA ALA A 24 -7.12 -20.88 -10.90
C ALA A 24 -7.35 -19.51 -10.23
N LEU A 25 -6.49 -19.10 -9.30
CA LEU A 25 -6.51 -17.83 -8.58
C LEU A 25 -5.72 -16.72 -9.30
N ALA A 26 -5.08 -17.03 -10.42
CA ALA A 26 -4.22 -16.10 -11.15
C ALA A 26 -5.01 -14.81 -11.47
N MET A 27 -4.48 -13.69 -10.98
CA MET A 27 -4.95 -12.38 -11.39
C MET A 27 -4.46 -12.10 -12.80
N VAL A 28 -5.28 -11.44 -13.61
CA VAL A 28 -4.78 -10.90 -14.87
C VAL A 28 -3.95 -9.67 -14.54
N SER A 29 -2.73 -9.62 -15.05
CA SER A 29 -1.87 -8.47 -14.90
C SER A 29 -1.21 -8.13 -16.22
N ASP A 30 -0.97 -6.84 -16.42
CA ASP A 30 -0.25 -6.34 -17.57
C ASP A 30 0.68 -5.21 -17.15
N THR A 31 1.82 -5.11 -17.81
CA THR A 31 2.83 -4.08 -17.56
C THR A 31 3.15 -3.36 -18.85
N ILE A 32 2.87 -2.07 -18.88
CA ILE A 32 3.12 -1.18 -20.00
C ILE A 32 4.31 -0.30 -19.67
N GLU A 33 5.27 -0.24 -20.58
CA GLU A 33 6.46 0.61 -20.46
C GLU A 33 6.50 1.64 -21.59
N LYS A 34 6.85 2.87 -21.23
CA LYS A 34 7.07 3.97 -22.17
C LYS A 34 8.44 4.58 -21.90
N ASN A 35 9.28 4.69 -22.93
CA ASN A 35 10.48 5.51 -22.81
C ASN A 35 10.06 6.99 -22.68
N CYS A 36 10.40 7.60 -21.56
CA CYS A 36 10.01 8.95 -21.22
C CYS A 36 11.12 9.62 -20.40
N PRO A 37 12.03 10.38 -21.04
CA PRO A 37 13.13 11.05 -20.35
C PRO A 37 12.68 12.11 -19.35
N ASN A 38 11.53 12.74 -19.58
CA ASN A 38 10.95 13.73 -18.68
C ASN A 38 9.43 13.54 -18.58
N PRO A 39 8.96 12.62 -17.71
CA PRO A 39 7.54 12.30 -17.59
C PRO A 39 6.74 13.48 -17.07
N LYS A 40 5.72 13.87 -17.83
CA LYS A 40 4.71 14.86 -17.42
C LYS A 40 3.54 14.14 -16.76
N GLU A 41 2.70 14.89 -16.05
CA GLU A 41 1.48 14.38 -15.43
C GLU A 41 0.56 13.68 -16.44
N GLU A 42 0.41 14.28 -17.62
CA GLU A 42 -0.36 13.70 -18.73
C GLU A 42 0.18 12.32 -19.15
N ASP A 43 1.50 12.12 -19.14
CA ASP A 43 2.12 10.83 -19.49
C ASP A 43 1.81 9.75 -18.44
N ILE A 44 1.82 10.12 -17.16
CA ILE A 44 1.52 9.23 -16.03
C ILE A 44 0.06 8.80 -16.08
N VAL A 45 -0.86 9.75 -16.27
CA VAL A 45 -2.30 9.46 -16.39
C VAL A 45 -2.56 8.59 -17.61
N PHE A 46 -1.92 8.89 -18.73
CA PHE A 46 -2.09 8.16 -19.99
C PHE A 46 -1.61 6.70 -19.88
N ILE A 47 -0.39 6.46 -19.41
CA ILE A 47 0.16 5.10 -19.32
C ILE A 47 -0.63 4.24 -18.32
N LYS A 48 -1.07 4.86 -17.22
CA LYS A 48 -1.92 4.22 -16.22
C LYS A 48 -3.23 3.77 -16.85
N LYS A 49 -3.89 4.66 -17.61
CA LYS A 49 -5.14 4.36 -18.28
C LYS A 49 -5.01 3.20 -19.27
N ILE A 50 -3.91 3.15 -20.03
CA ILE A 50 -3.62 2.03 -20.93
C ILE A 50 -3.48 0.72 -20.15
N ALA A 51 -2.74 0.72 -19.05
CA ALA A 51 -2.56 -0.48 -18.24
C ALA A 51 -3.90 -0.97 -17.65
N GLU A 52 -4.71 -0.06 -17.09
CA GLU A 52 -6.06 -0.36 -16.58
C GLU A 52 -6.97 -0.94 -17.69
N ASP A 53 -6.98 -0.30 -18.87
CA ASP A 53 -7.78 -0.74 -20.01
C ASP A 53 -7.31 -2.10 -20.56
N SER A 54 -6.01 -2.40 -20.46
CA SER A 54 -5.47 -3.69 -20.87
C SER A 54 -6.00 -4.83 -19.99
N VAL A 55 -5.92 -4.69 -18.67
CA VAL A 55 -6.44 -5.73 -17.76
C VAL A 55 -7.98 -5.81 -17.79
N LEU A 56 -8.69 -4.71 -18.04
CA LEU A 56 -10.14 -4.74 -18.32
C LEU A 56 -10.46 -5.62 -19.54
N LYS A 57 -9.70 -5.48 -20.63
CA LYS A 57 -9.86 -6.35 -21.82
C LYS A 57 -9.52 -7.80 -21.55
N MET A 58 -8.64 -8.08 -20.59
CA MET A 58 -8.33 -9.43 -20.11
C MET A 58 -9.44 -10.02 -19.21
N GLY A 59 -10.53 -9.27 -18.98
CA GLY A 59 -11.68 -9.73 -18.20
C GLY A 59 -11.61 -9.38 -16.71
N ALA A 60 -10.73 -8.45 -16.31
CA ALA A 60 -10.71 -7.95 -14.95
C ALA A 60 -12.02 -7.20 -14.61
N VAL A 61 -12.52 -7.43 -13.41
CA VAL A 61 -13.61 -6.66 -12.80
C VAL A 61 -13.05 -5.30 -12.40
N LYS A 62 -13.65 -4.23 -12.92
CA LYS A 62 -13.17 -2.84 -12.78
C LYS A 62 -12.89 -2.44 -11.33
N GLU A 63 -13.73 -2.86 -10.39
CA GLU A 63 -13.59 -2.53 -8.97
C GLU A 63 -12.39 -3.23 -8.29
N THR A 64 -11.82 -4.24 -8.93
CA THR A 64 -10.72 -5.04 -8.38
C THR A 64 -9.37 -4.69 -9.00
N ILE A 65 -9.33 -3.71 -9.91
CA ILE A 65 -8.11 -3.32 -10.59
C ILE A 65 -7.27 -2.44 -9.67
N GLU A 66 -6.07 -2.91 -9.39
CA GLU A 66 -5.00 -2.17 -8.73
C GLU A 66 -3.97 -1.79 -9.79
N THR A 67 -3.42 -0.57 -9.72
CA THR A 67 -2.41 -0.11 -10.68
C THR A 67 -1.29 0.60 -9.96
N ARG A 68 -0.06 0.28 -10.35
CA ARG A 68 1.18 0.85 -9.83
C ARG A 68 1.92 1.52 -10.96
N VAL A 69 2.37 2.76 -10.76
CA VAL A 69 3.21 3.49 -11.72
C VAL A 69 4.59 3.68 -11.12
N GLU A 70 5.62 3.36 -11.89
CA GLU A 70 7.03 3.45 -11.54
C GLU A 70 7.75 4.33 -12.56
N ILE A 71 8.67 5.18 -12.08
CA ILE A 71 9.52 6.03 -12.91
C ILE A 71 10.98 5.65 -12.68
N ASP A 72 11.59 4.95 -13.64
CA ASP A 72 13.01 4.63 -13.66
C ASP A 72 13.77 5.70 -14.48
N ARG A 73 14.28 6.71 -13.78
CA ARG A 73 15.04 7.80 -14.40
C ARG A 73 16.42 7.39 -14.93
N GLN A 74 17.02 6.32 -14.41
CA GLN A 74 18.31 5.84 -14.93
C GLN A 74 18.13 5.26 -16.34
N LYS A 75 16.99 4.61 -16.57
CA LYS A 75 16.64 4.02 -17.86
C LYS A 75 15.74 4.89 -18.72
N ASN A 76 15.28 6.04 -18.19
CA ASN A 76 14.24 6.88 -18.81
C ASN A 76 12.96 6.09 -19.11
N ILE A 77 12.53 5.22 -18.19
CA ILE A 77 11.34 4.36 -18.36
C ILE A 77 10.26 4.81 -17.39
N LEU A 78 9.08 5.11 -17.94
CA LEU A 78 7.83 5.19 -17.20
C LEU A 78 7.10 3.85 -17.37
N ARG A 79 6.77 3.19 -16.27
CA ARG A 79 6.13 1.87 -16.25
C ARG A 79 4.82 1.94 -15.49
N ALA A 80 3.76 1.33 -16.02
CA ALA A 80 2.53 1.08 -15.29
C ALA A 80 2.22 -0.42 -15.30
N THR A 81 2.03 -0.97 -14.11
CA THR A 81 1.58 -2.35 -13.92
C THR A 81 0.17 -2.32 -13.36
N ALA A 82 -0.79 -2.92 -14.07
CA ALA A 82 -2.14 -3.11 -13.59
C ALA A 82 -2.40 -4.59 -13.30
N CYS A 83 -3.25 -4.88 -12.32
CA CYS A 83 -3.60 -6.23 -11.90
C CYS A 83 -5.07 -6.26 -11.47
N GLY A 84 -5.83 -7.29 -11.83
CA GLY A 84 -7.24 -7.41 -11.46
C GLY A 84 -7.76 -8.85 -11.44
N THR A 85 -8.93 -9.04 -10.82
CA THR A 85 -9.59 -10.35 -10.70
C THR A 85 -10.69 -10.49 -11.74
N THR A 86 -10.94 -11.69 -12.27
CA THR A 86 -11.98 -11.92 -13.30
C THR A 86 -13.35 -12.25 -12.69
N GLU A 87 -14.45 -12.08 -13.45
CA GLU A 87 -15.82 -12.29 -12.94
C GLU A 87 -16.10 -13.71 -12.41
N PHE A 88 -15.50 -14.73 -13.02
CA PHE A 88 -15.65 -16.13 -12.58
C PHE A 88 -15.15 -16.33 -11.14
N ARG A 89 -14.14 -15.54 -10.72
CA ARG A 89 -13.60 -15.51 -9.36
C ARG A 89 -14.53 -14.82 -8.35
N LYS A 90 -15.42 -13.92 -8.80
CA LYS A 90 -16.35 -13.18 -7.90
C LYS A 90 -17.46 -14.08 -7.35
N LYS A 91 -17.79 -15.19 -8.03
CA LYS A 91 -18.90 -16.11 -7.66
C LYS A 91 -18.51 -17.23 -6.68
N ASP A 92 -17.25 -17.70 -6.68
CA ASP A 92 -16.79 -18.79 -5.78
C ASP A 92 -16.17 -18.30 -4.47
N LEU A 93 -15.78 -17.02 -4.41
CA LEU A 93 -15.30 -16.41 -3.17
C LEU A 93 -16.48 -15.80 -2.43
N ALA A 94 -17.24 -16.63 -1.70
CA ALA A 94 -17.87 -16.16 -0.47
C ALA A 94 -16.74 -15.82 0.50
N VAL A 95 -16.08 -14.68 0.26
CA VAL A 95 -14.98 -14.18 1.07
C VAL A 95 -15.54 -13.96 2.46
N LYS A 96 -15.15 -14.83 3.40
CA LYS A 96 -15.48 -14.65 4.80
C LYS A 96 -14.71 -13.43 5.29
N GLU A 97 -15.43 -12.38 5.64
CA GLU A 97 -14.82 -11.24 6.30
C GLU A 97 -14.24 -11.67 7.64
N THR A 98 -12.96 -11.38 7.84
CA THR A 98 -12.24 -11.73 9.06
C THR A 98 -12.71 -10.82 10.20
N THR A 99 -12.95 -11.39 11.38
CA THR A 99 -13.44 -10.65 12.54
C THR A 99 -12.41 -9.63 13.03
N PHE A 100 -12.86 -8.65 13.82
CA PHE A 100 -11.94 -7.67 14.42
C PHE A 100 -10.86 -8.33 15.28
N GLU A 101 -11.22 -9.31 16.12
CA GLU A 101 -10.28 -10.03 17.00
C GLU A 101 -9.22 -10.78 16.18
N GLU A 102 -9.62 -11.45 15.09
CA GLU A 102 -8.70 -12.13 14.18
C GLU A 102 -7.77 -11.13 13.47
N LYS A 103 -8.30 -10.00 12.98
CA LYS A 103 -7.50 -8.93 12.36
C LYS A 103 -6.50 -8.33 13.34
N LEU A 104 -6.90 -8.08 14.59
CA LEU A 104 -6.01 -7.59 15.64
C LEU A 104 -4.88 -8.59 15.93
N ASN A 105 -5.20 -9.89 16.02
CA ASN A 105 -4.20 -10.94 16.22
C ASN A 105 -3.21 -11.02 15.04
N LEU A 106 -3.69 -10.92 13.80
CA LEU A 106 -2.85 -10.90 12.60
C LEU A 106 -1.95 -9.67 12.56
N ALA A 107 -2.47 -8.49 12.90
CA ALA A 107 -1.69 -7.26 12.98
C ALA A 107 -0.62 -7.34 14.09
N ALA A 108 -0.98 -7.85 15.27
CA ALA A 108 -0.06 -8.05 16.39
C ALA A 108 1.04 -9.06 16.05
N ALA A 109 0.70 -10.17 15.41
CA ALA A 109 1.66 -11.15 14.92
C ALA A 109 2.60 -10.55 13.87
N ASN A 110 2.08 -9.77 12.91
CA ASN A 110 2.91 -9.06 11.91
C ASN A 110 3.91 -8.10 12.57
N MET A 111 3.48 -7.41 13.63
CA MET A 111 4.30 -6.44 14.36
C MET A 111 5.22 -7.08 15.41
N GLU A 112 5.09 -8.38 15.68
CA GLU A 112 5.74 -9.07 16.81
C GLU A 112 5.46 -8.37 18.16
N LEU A 113 4.22 -7.94 18.36
CA LEU A 113 3.76 -7.26 19.58
C LEU A 113 2.64 -8.06 20.23
N ASN A 114 2.43 -7.82 21.53
CA ASN A 114 1.17 -8.20 22.16
C ASN A 114 0.05 -7.30 21.61
N LYS A 115 -1.13 -7.88 21.38
CA LYS A 115 -2.32 -7.20 20.88
C LYS A 115 -2.70 -5.94 21.69
N ASP A 116 -2.39 -5.92 22.99
CA ASP A 116 -2.64 -4.78 23.87
C ASP A 116 -1.85 -3.51 23.47
N PHE A 117 -0.78 -3.67 22.70
CA PHE A 117 0.04 -2.57 22.17
C PHE A 117 -0.28 -2.24 20.70
N VAL A 118 -1.31 -2.85 20.12
CA VAL A 118 -1.72 -2.64 18.74
C VAL A 118 -3.11 -2.03 18.70
N LYS A 119 -3.26 -0.96 17.92
CA LYS A 119 -4.52 -0.24 17.76
C LYS A 119 -4.87 -0.05 16.30
N GLN A 120 -6.16 -0.17 15.97
CA GLN A 120 -6.68 0.29 14.70
C GLN A 120 -6.75 1.82 14.74
N VAL A 121 -6.14 2.49 13.76
CA VAL A 121 -6.15 3.96 13.64
C VAL A 121 -6.97 4.46 12.47
N TYR A 122 -7.26 3.59 11.49
CA TYR A 122 -8.10 3.90 10.33
C TYR A 122 -9.02 2.72 10.04
N ASP A 123 -10.28 3.05 9.74
CA ASP A 123 -11.38 2.11 9.56
C ASP A 123 -12.13 2.39 8.25
N GLY A 124 -11.53 2.03 7.11
CA GLY A 124 -12.18 2.16 5.80
C GLY A 124 -12.83 0.85 5.36
N ASP A 125 -13.76 0.90 4.40
CA ASP A 125 -14.58 -0.26 4.00
C ASP A 125 -13.77 -1.53 3.65
N ILE A 126 -12.74 -1.38 2.84
CA ILE A 126 -11.84 -2.46 2.43
C ILE A 126 -10.60 -2.49 3.31
N TYR A 127 -10.02 -1.33 3.61
CA TYR A 127 -8.71 -1.24 4.26
C TYR A 127 -8.78 -0.72 5.69
N LYS A 128 -8.09 -1.40 6.59
CA LYS A 128 -7.83 -0.98 7.97
C LYS A 128 -6.35 -0.66 8.14
N VAL A 129 -6.03 0.37 8.92
CA VAL A 129 -4.64 0.66 9.31
C VAL A 129 -4.47 0.39 10.79
N TRP A 130 -3.47 -0.41 11.12
CA TRP A 130 -3.10 -0.78 12.47
C TRP A 130 -1.75 -0.15 12.82
N VAL A 131 -1.58 0.26 14.07
CA VAL A 131 -0.33 0.84 14.58
C VAL A 131 0.04 0.18 15.90
N GLY A 132 1.32 -0.15 16.04
CA GLY A 132 1.92 -0.58 17.30
C GLY A 132 3.20 0.19 17.61
N GLU A 133 3.61 0.22 18.88
CA GLU A 133 4.86 0.86 19.31
C GLU A 133 5.84 -0.17 19.87
N LYS A 134 7.04 -0.24 19.28
CA LYS A 134 8.14 -1.10 19.74
C LYS A 134 9.25 -0.23 20.31
N THR A 135 9.64 -0.49 21.56
CA THR A 135 10.81 0.16 22.16
C THR A 135 12.04 -0.71 21.90
N ILE A 136 12.99 -0.20 21.13
CA ILE A 136 14.26 -0.87 20.87
C ILE A 136 15.28 -0.32 21.86
N LYS A 137 15.81 -1.21 22.70
CA LYS A 137 16.91 -0.88 23.62
C LYS A 137 18.22 -0.80 22.83
N GLY A 138 18.98 0.28 23.01
CA GLY A 138 20.32 0.39 22.43
C GLY A 138 21.31 -0.61 23.06
N LEU A 139 22.41 -0.89 22.36
CA LEU A 139 23.55 -1.61 22.96
C LEU A 139 24.03 -0.85 24.21
N PHE A 140 24.30 -1.58 25.29
CA PHE A 140 24.71 -1.03 26.60
C PHE A 140 23.70 -0.12 27.31
N GLY A 141 22.42 -0.13 26.93
CA GLY A 141 21.38 0.62 27.65
C GLY A 141 21.36 2.13 27.38
N PHE A 142 22.19 2.62 26.45
CA PHE A 142 22.15 4.01 26.02
C PHE A 142 21.14 4.21 24.89
N LEU A 143 20.20 5.14 25.12
CA LEU A 143 19.10 5.58 24.25
C LEU A 143 18.14 4.48 23.77
N ASN A 144 16.97 4.40 24.40
CA ASN A 144 15.83 3.65 23.89
C ASN A 144 15.22 4.39 22.69
N LYS A 145 15.16 3.76 21.51
CA LYS A 145 14.49 4.32 20.33
C LYS A 145 13.10 3.69 20.21
N ARG A 146 12.06 4.52 20.22
CA ARG A 146 10.69 4.08 19.92
C ARG A 146 10.48 4.05 18.41
N ARG A 147 9.97 2.94 17.89
CA ARG A 147 9.53 2.81 16.49
C ARG A 147 8.03 2.58 16.46
N LYS A 148 7.36 3.24 15.52
CA LYS A 148 5.95 3.02 15.23
C LYS A 148 5.85 2.05 14.06
N LEU A 149 5.36 0.85 14.35
CA LEU A 149 5.07 -0.18 13.38
C LEU A 149 3.67 0.09 12.81
N ILE A 150 3.51 -0.08 11.50
CA ILE A 150 2.25 0.21 10.81
C ILE A 150 1.94 -0.96 9.89
N ALA A 151 0.70 -1.43 9.89
CA ALA A 151 0.23 -2.45 8.96
C ALA A 151 -1.06 -1.99 8.28
N ILE A 152 -1.12 -2.11 6.96
CA ILE A 152 -2.34 -1.91 6.18
C ILE A 152 -2.90 -3.29 5.84
N MET A 153 -4.13 -3.55 6.24
CA MET A 153 -4.79 -4.84 6.11
C MET A 153 -6.09 -4.69 5.34
N ASP A 154 -6.40 -5.63 4.46
CA ASP A 154 -7.72 -5.69 3.84
C ASP A 154 -8.77 -6.39 4.71
N ARG A 155 -10.03 -6.39 4.25
CA ARG A 155 -11.16 -7.03 4.94
C ARG A 155 -10.98 -8.53 5.17
N GLU A 156 -10.13 -9.20 4.40
CA GLU A 156 -9.86 -10.64 4.46
C GLU A 156 -8.77 -10.98 5.48
N GLY A 157 -8.10 -9.96 6.04
CA GLY A 157 -6.99 -10.15 6.97
C GLY A 157 -5.62 -10.24 6.27
N ILE A 158 -5.55 -9.94 4.97
CA ILE A 158 -4.28 -9.95 4.23
C ILE A 158 -3.58 -8.62 4.46
N ILE A 159 -2.32 -8.69 4.91
CA ILE A 159 -1.46 -7.51 5.06
C ILE A 159 -0.96 -7.08 3.67
N ARG A 160 -1.36 -5.89 3.24
CA ARG A 160 -0.95 -5.31 1.94
C ARG A 160 0.38 -4.58 2.05
N PHE A 161 0.57 -3.83 3.13
CA PHE A 161 1.83 -3.16 3.45
C PHE A 161 2.13 -3.27 4.93
N SER A 162 3.42 -3.35 5.27
CA SER A 162 3.91 -3.25 6.64
C SER A 162 5.14 -2.37 6.69
N PHE A 163 5.19 -1.46 7.65
CA PHE A 163 6.27 -0.50 7.84
C PHE A 163 6.87 -0.68 9.23
N SER A 164 8.19 -0.82 9.28
CA SER A 164 8.94 -0.99 10.54
C SER A 164 9.20 0.31 11.29
N ASN A 165 8.90 1.45 10.65
CA ASN A 165 8.99 2.79 11.22
C ASN A 165 8.23 3.80 10.36
N GLY A 166 7.18 4.41 10.90
CA GLY A 166 6.46 5.44 10.16
C GLY A 166 5.57 6.31 11.03
N LYS A 167 4.80 7.19 10.39
CA LYS A 167 3.74 7.97 11.02
C LYS A 167 2.45 7.84 10.22
N VAL A 168 1.32 7.91 10.92
CA VAL A 168 -0.01 7.93 10.33
C VAL A 168 -0.68 9.25 10.69
N PHE A 169 -1.23 9.94 9.70
CA PHE A 169 -2.03 11.14 9.84
C PHE A 169 -3.43 10.86 9.31
N LEU A 170 -4.45 11.17 10.09
CA LEU A 170 -5.84 11.07 9.64
C LEU A 170 -6.26 12.40 9.04
N SER A 171 -6.94 12.35 7.90
CA SER A 171 -7.44 13.52 7.19
C SER A 171 -8.81 13.19 6.56
N LYS A 172 -9.36 14.15 5.83
CA LYS A 172 -10.54 14.00 4.96
C LYS A 172 -10.14 14.32 3.53
N ILE A 173 -10.86 13.79 2.55
CA ILE A 173 -10.65 14.13 1.14
C ILE A 173 -10.65 15.65 0.91
N SER A 174 -11.55 16.39 1.57
CA SER A 174 -11.60 17.86 1.48
C SER A 174 -10.30 18.58 1.88
N SER A 175 -9.51 17.98 2.78
CA SER A 175 -8.30 18.59 3.37
C SER A 175 -7.02 17.88 2.95
N LEU A 176 -7.13 16.76 2.23
CA LEU A 176 -6.04 15.84 1.91
C LEU A 176 -4.88 16.55 1.22
N LEU A 177 -5.15 17.39 0.21
CA LEU A 177 -4.08 18.08 -0.52
C LEU A 177 -3.31 19.07 0.36
N ASP A 178 -4.00 19.78 1.25
CA ASP A 178 -3.33 20.74 2.14
C ASP A 178 -2.59 20.06 3.27
N ASP A 179 -3.13 18.96 3.80
CA ASP A 179 -2.43 18.14 4.80
C ASP A 179 -1.21 17.45 4.19
N LEU A 180 -1.28 16.95 2.96
CA LEU A 180 -0.11 16.44 2.22
C LEU A 180 0.95 17.50 2.03
N LYS A 181 0.56 18.73 1.64
CA LYS A 181 1.53 19.83 1.49
C LYS A 181 2.29 20.08 2.79
N LYS A 182 1.56 20.18 3.92
CA LYS A 182 2.16 20.37 5.25
C LYS A 182 3.06 19.21 5.65
N ILE A 183 2.62 17.97 5.43
CA ILE A 183 3.43 16.78 5.72
C ILE A 183 4.71 16.81 4.88
N PHE A 184 4.64 17.13 3.59
CA PHE A 184 5.85 17.25 2.78
C PHE A 184 6.77 18.37 3.27
N ASP A 185 6.24 19.52 3.67
CA ASP A 185 7.04 20.62 4.23
C ASP A 185 7.75 20.22 5.53
N ASP A 186 7.05 19.54 6.44
CA ASP A 186 7.57 19.15 7.76
C ASP A 186 8.56 17.98 7.71
N TYR A 187 8.42 17.08 6.73
CA TYR A 187 9.14 15.81 6.67
C TYR A 187 10.10 15.69 5.48
N THR A 188 10.22 16.71 4.63
CA THR A 188 11.26 16.74 3.60
C THR A 188 12.63 16.81 4.26
N THR A 189 13.51 15.94 3.81
CA THR A 189 14.92 15.95 4.21
C THR A 189 15.76 16.57 3.11
N TYR A 190 16.81 17.28 3.50
CA TYR A 190 17.74 17.91 2.56
C TYR A 190 19.06 17.17 2.63
N GLY A 191 19.49 16.60 1.51
CA GLY A 191 20.80 15.96 1.37
C GLY A 191 21.52 16.44 0.12
N ASP A 192 22.65 15.81 -0.21
CA ASP A 192 23.52 16.23 -1.31
C ASP A 192 22.85 16.14 -2.70
N ALA A 193 21.79 15.33 -2.83
CA ALA A 193 20.99 15.19 -4.03
C ALA A 193 19.77 16.15 -4.09
N GLY A 194 19.66 17.08 -3.13
CA GLY A 194 18.55 18.03 -3.01
C GLY A 194 17.46 17.57 -2.02
N PRO A 195 16.28 18.24 -2.05
CA PRO A 195 15.16 17.89 -1.18
C PRO A 195 14.60 16.52 -1.54
N LYS A 196 14.37 15.69 -0.52
CA LYS A 196 13.78 14.37 -0.61
C LYS A 196 12.52 14.31 0.24
N ILE A 197 11.38 14.21 -0.43
CA ILE A 197 10.09 14.01 0.23
C ILE A 197 10.03 12.62 0.90
N PRO A 198 9.28 12.46 2.00
CA PRO A 198 9.09 11.15 2.61
C PRO A 198 8.34 10.21 1.67
N LYS A 199 8.67 8.91 1.71
CA LYS A 199 7.87 7.89 1.05
C LYS A 199 6.48 7.87 1.69
N THR A 200 5.47 8.07 0.86
CA THR A 200 4.12 8.35 1.34
C THR A 200 3.11 7.42 0.70
N TYR A 201 2.13 6.99 1.49
CA TYR A 201 1.02 6.15 1.06
C TYR A 201 -0.28 6.76 1.55
N ILE A 202 -1.33 6.76 0.74
CA ILE A 202 -2.65 7.27 1.13
C ILE A 202 -3.61 6.10 1.10
N VAL A 203 -4.17 5.77 2.26
CA VAL A 203 -5.16 4.71 2.43
C VAL A 203 -6.55 5.34 2.48
N THR A 204 -7.44 4.82 1.66
CA THR A 204 -8.84 5.23 1.56
C THR A 204 -9.74 4.04 1.84
N ASN A 205 -11.05 4.24 1.71
CA ASN A 205 -12.03 3.16 1.87
C ASN A 205 -11.74 1.98 0.95
N THR A 206 -11.36 2.25 -0.30
CA THR A 206 -11.28 1.21 -1.35
C THR A 206 -9.93 1.07 -2.02
N LYS A 207 -9.01 2.03 -1.81
CA LYS A 207 -7.71 2.07 -2.49
C LYS A 207 -6.56 2.46 -1.57
N ILE A 208 -5.36 1.99 -1.94
CA ILE A 208 -4.09 2.47 -1.41
C ILE A 208 -3.35 3.16 -2.56
N ILE A 209 -3.07 4.45 -2.41
CA ILE A 209 -2.26 5.23 -3.35
C ILE A 209 -0.81 5.19 -2.86
N ASP A 210 0.09 4.62 -3.66
CA ASP A 210 1.53 4.60 -3.38
C ASP A 210 2.23 5.78 -4.07
N LEU A 211 2.75 6.72 -3.26
CA LEU A 211 3.52 7.89 -3.73
C LEU A 211 5.02 7.70 -3.55
N SER A 212 5.50 6.51 -3.13
CA SER A 212 6.93 6.27 -2.88
C SER A 212 7.81 6.38 -4.13
N GLY A 213 7.20 6.28 -5.32
CA GLY A 213 7.85 6.48 -6.61
C GLY A 213 7.87 7.94 -7.11
N VAL A 214 7.21 8.87 -6.41
CA VAL A 214 7.13 10.28 -6.82
C VAL A 214 8.28 11.07 -6.20
N PHE A 215 8.91 11.94 -6.98
CA PHE A 215 10.18 12.57 -6.59
C PHE A 215 10.03 13.91 -5.89
N ASN A 216 9.01 14.69 -6.22
CA ASN A 216 8.80 16.01 -5.65
C ASN A 216 7.35 16.24 -5.21
N LYS A 217 7.19 17.26 -4.38
CA LYS A 217 5.92 17.66 -3.78
C LYS A 217 4.88 17.99 -4.84
N GLU A 218 5.26 18.72 -5.88
CA GLU A 218 4.34 19.21 -6.91
C GLU A 218 3.70 18.04 -7.68
N GLN A 219 4.53 17.09 -8.13
CA GLN A 219 4.08 15.88 -8.82
C GLN A 219 3.20 15.01 -7.93
N ALA A 220 3.54 14.89 -6.64
CA ALA A 220 2.75 14.09 -5.71
C ALA A 220 1.37 14.70 -5.48
N ILE A 221 1.30 16.02 -5.27
CA ILE A 221 0.04 16.75 -5.11
C ILE A 221 -0.81 16.66 -6.38
N ALA A 222 -0.22 16.85 -7.55
CA ALA A 222 -0.95 16.77 -8.81
C ALA A 222 -1.51 15.37 -9.04
N PHE A 223 -0.71 14.32 -8.81
CA PHE A 223 -1.16 12.94 -8.93
C PHE A 223 -2.34 12.66 -8.00
N VAL A 224 -2.24 13.03 -6.71
CA VAL A 224 -3.35 12.84 -5.77
C VAL A 224 -4.59 13.63 -6.18
N ASN A 225 -4.43 14.86 -6.65
CA ASN A 225 -5.54 15.68 -7.13
C ASN A 225 -6.31 15.00 -8.28
N THR A 226 -5.61 14.32 -9.19
CA THR A 226 -6.26 13.54 -10.26
C THR A 226 -7.01 12.30 -9.75
N GLU A 227 -6.51 11.65 -8.69
CA GLU A 227 -7.17 10.47 -8.11
C GLU A 227 -8.45 10.82 -7.37
N ILE A 228 -8.44 11.92 -6.61
CA ILE A 228 -9.53 12.25 -5.68
C ILE A 228 -10.67 13.06 -6.30
N TYR A 229 -10.56 13.47 -7.56
CA TYR A 229 -11.51 14.38 -8.22
C TYR A 229 -12.97 13.91 -8.14
N ASN A 230 -13.21 12.59 -8.13
CA ASN A 230 -14.55 12.01 -8.06
C ASN A 230 -14.90 11.42 -6.69
N TRP A 231 -14.10 11.67 -5.66
CA TRP A 231 -14.30 11.08 -4.33
C TRP A 231 -15.15 12.01 -3.46
N ARG A 232 -15.87 11.42 -2.50
CA ARG A 232 -16.70 12.22 -1.59
C ARG A 232 -15.81 13.01 -0.63
N SER A 233 -16.09 14.29 -0.49
CA SER A 233 -15.26 15.23 0.27
C SER A 233 -15.19 14.92 1.77
N ASP A 234 -16.23 14.27 2.32
CA ASP A 234 -16.35 13.93 3.73
C ASP A 234 -15.64 12.62 4.13
N GLU A 235 -15.23 11.81 3.16
CA GLU A 235 -14.56 10.53 3.42
C GLU A 235 -13.22 10.73 4.15
N LEU A 236 -13.01 9.92 5.19
CA LEU A 236 -11.76 9.88 5.93
C LEU A 236 -10.69 9.16 5.10
N VAL A 237 -9.44 9.57 5.32
CA VAL A 237 -8.25 8.91 4.75
C VAL A 237 -7.14 8.86 5.77
N ALA A 238 -6.24 7.90 5.61
CA ALA A 238 -5.00 7.81 6.37
C ALA A 238 -3.79 8.05 5.46
N ILE A 239 -3.00 9.07 5.78
CA ILE A 239 -1.72 9.37 5.14
C ILE A 239 -0.62 8.70 5.97
N ILE A 240 0.15 7.82 5.35
CA ILE A 240 1.24 7.09 5.98
C ILE A 240 2.55 7.60 5.39
N ILE A 241 3.49 7.99 6.25
CA ILE A 241 4.88 8.25 5.85
C ILE A 241 5.81 7.21 6.46
N GLU A 242 6.72 6.68 5.64
CA GLU A 242 7.81 5.81 6.08
C GLU A 242 9.02 6.68 6.45
N ASN A 243 9.59 6.45 7.65
CA ASN A 243 10.73 7.20 8.22
C ASN A 243 12.04 6.42 8.12
#